data_AF-A0A6M0CI09-F1
#
_entry.id   AF-A0A6M0CI09-F1
#
_cell.length_a   1.000
_cell.length_b   1.000
_cell.length_c   1.000
_cell.angle_alpha   90.00
_cell.angle_beta   90.00
_cell.angle_gamma   90.00
#
_symmetry.space_group_name_H-M   'P 1'
#
loop_
_entity.id
_entity.type
_entity.pdbx_description
1 polymer ?
#
loop_
_entity_poly.entity_id
_entity_poly.type
_entity_poly.pdbx_seq_one_letter_code
_entity_poly.pdbx_strand_id
1 'polypeptide(L)'
;MFNQSFSQETFQEIFDKENRKGKNIESKFKTDFQPSIDRLKLIQAKTAEIISETDAERKKVLQLERKKLKQERDLLIKSILIETSTNLPNKIQNLRLDLGPLIGKQTYVLEEKLENFFISKKVQWNIARTYKVKQANRYAILSQITKLLEDKFPKYIIRTDIQSFYESIPQKDLLIKINNDHLLSVLSKRFINKVIAQYNVLTGQTGALNPVGVPRGIGISPYLSELYMRIVDNEIKSMPNLIYYSRYVDDILAIFVPESETVSSAELSRYKTNLTRIIKSKGLNINTYKTEIYNMLKGIDSINTRSIEFLDDSLISKRKNKNPTTINYLGYSIGSLRTVNKYSDAAKRNRIITSLTVDISDKKISKYKTKIKSAFDDFQKKRIRNEKNAFKLLRARIEFLTSNTRLRNNKANVLIGVYYSNPFINNSYTLKILDSYLKWHKNHGGLSIKQKNQLDKLNFENGYDTKKFVLFPLKKELYRNHNSKKNDLVNKSNKGVLRYGLREINSIWEKI
;
A
#
# COMPACT_ATOMS: atom_id res chain seq x y z
N MET A 1 -10.71 24.78 -19.93
CA MET A 1 -9.44 24.73 -19.17
C MET A 1 -9.76 24.30 -17.74
N PHE A 2 -8.99 23.41 -17.10
CA PHE A 2 -9.28 23.00 -15.72
C PHE A 2 -9.03 24.15 -14.74
N ASN A 3 -9.87 24.30 -13.70
CA ASN A 3 -9.63 25.30 -12.65
C ASN A 3 -8.34 24.98 -11.88
N GLN A 4 -7.30 25.78 -12.14
CA GLN A 4 -6.00 25.72 -11.45
C GLN A 4 -5.82 26.82 -10.38
N SER A 5 -6.87 27.62 -10.11
CA SER A 5 -6.81 28.71 -9.13
C SER A 5 -6.46 28.21 -7.74
N PHE A 6 -5.79 29.05 -6.94
CA PHE A 6 -5.56 28.78 -5.53
C PHE A 6 -6.47 29.69 -4.73
N SER A 7 -7.77 29.38 -4.76
CA SER A 7 -8.82 30.16 -4.09
C SER A 7 -9.40 29.43 -2.89
N GLN A 8 -10.15 30.17 -2.07
CA GLN A 8 -10.90 29.63 -0.94
C GLN A 8 -11.75 28.42 -1.33
N GLU A 9 -12.47 28.48 -2.46
CA GLU A 9 -13.33 27.38 -2.93
C GLU A 9 -12.51 26.12 -3.21
N THR A 10 -11.36 26.27 -3.88
CA THR A 10 -10.48 25.13 -4.16
C THR A 10 -9.86 24.54 -2.90
N PHE A 11 -9.56 25.37 -1.90
CA PHE A 11 -9.06 24.89 -0.60
C PHE A 11 -10.17 24.20 0.19
N GLN A 12 -11.42 24.68 0.10
CA GLN A 12 -12.58 24.00 0.67
C GLN A 12 -12.77 22.60 0.05
N GLU A 13 -12.68 22.48 -1.28
CA GLU A 13 -12.72 21.17 -1.95
C GLU A 13 -11.63 20.22 -1.44
N ILE A 14 -10.41 20.73 -1.24
CA ILE A 14 -9.28 19.96 -0.69
C ILE A 14 -9.60 19.54 0.75
N PHE A 15 -10.09 20.48 1.57
CA PHE A 15 -10.44 20.24 2.97
C PHE A 15 -11.46 19.11 3.07
N ASP A 16 -12.55 19.21 2.33
CA ASP A 16 -13.62 18.20 2.33
C ASP A 16 -13.12 16.86 1.82
N LYS A 17 -12.36 16.84 0.72
CA LYS A 17 -11.89 15.60 0.09
C LYS A 17 -10.86 14.87 0.94
N GLU A 18 -9.93 15.57 1.59
CA GLU A 18 -8.95 14.95 2.46
C GLU A 18 -9.58 14.50 3.78
N ASN A 19 -10.54 15.25 4.34
CA ASN A 19 -11.35 14.78 5.47
C ASN A 19 -12.13 13.51 5.09
N ARG A 20 -12.79 13.46 3.92
CA ARG A 20 -13.45 12.25 3.38
C ARG A 20 -12.49 11.08 3.10
N LYS A 21 -11.17 11.30 3.04
CA LYS A 21 -10.17 10.22 3.01
C LYS A 21 -9.72 9.76 4.40
N GLY A 22 -10.28 10.36 5.45
CA GLY A 22 -9.97 10.08 6.85
C GLY A 22 -8.78 10.85 7.40
N LYS A 23 -8.30 11.90 6.70
CA LYS A 23 -7.29 12.81 7.25
C LYS A 23 -8.02 13.93 7.97
N ASN A 24 -8.09 13.88 9.30
CA ASN A 24 -8.69 14.94 10.09
C ASN A 24 -7.76 16.17 10.06
N ILE A 25 -8.07 17.14 9.18
CA ILE A 25 -7.23 18.33 8.97
C ILE A 25 -7.24 19.23 10.20
N GLU A 26 -8.41 19.46 10.78
CA GLU A 26 -8.55 20.27 12.01
C GLU A 26 -7.70 19.67 13.14
N SER A 27 -7.70 18.34 13.30
CA SER A 27 -6.86 17.68 14.29
C SER A 27 -5.36 17.72 13.96
N LYS A 28 -4.99 17.94 12.70
CA LYS A 28 -3.60 18.08 12.29
C LYS A 28 -3.10 19.49 12.59
N PHE A 29 -3.88 20.50 12.20
CA PHE A 29 -3.58 21.93 12.37
C PHE A 29 -4.45 22.51 13.49
N LYS A 30 -4.29 21.97 14.70
CA LYS A 30 -5.19 22.30 15.82
C LYS A 30 -5.17 23.78 16.19
N THR A 31 -3.99 24.39 16.14
CA THR A 31 -3.77 25.80 16.43
C THR A 31 -4.59 26.69 15.51
N ASP A 32 -4.53 26.42 14.20
CA ASP A 32 -5.25 27.20 13.19
C ASP A 32 -6.77 27.00 13.27
N PHE A 33 -7.21 25.78 13.55
CA PHE A 33 -8.64 25.42 13.59
C PHE A 33 -9.25 25.47 14.99
N GLN A 34 -8.57 26.02 15.99
CA GLN A 34 -9.04 26.01 17.38
C GLN A 34 -10.48 26.57 17.52
N PRO A 35 -10.86 27.71 16.90
CA PRO A 35 -12.24 28.21 16.95
C PRO A 35 -13.27 27.23 16.38
N SER A 36 -12.95 26.58 15.25
CA SER A 36 -13.83 25.57 14.62
C SER A 36 -13.97 24.32 15.50
N ILE A 37 -12.86 23.88 16.12
CA ILE A 37 -12.82 22.73 17.02
C ILE A 37 -13.68 22.98 18.26
N ASP A 38 -13.64 24.20 18.82
CA ASP A 38 -14.46 24.54 19.97
C ASP A 38 -15.94 24.61 19.61
N ARG A 39 -16.30 25.15 18.43
CA ARG A 39 -17.68 25.05 17.92
C ARG A 39 -18.11 23.60 17.71
N LEU A 40 -17.22 22.73 17.23
CA LEU A 40 -17.50 21.30 17.09
C LEU A 40 -17.81 20.63 18.44
N LYS A 41 -17.10 20.98 19.52
CA LYS A 41 -17.40 20.47 20.86
C LYS A 41 -18.80 20.90 21.33
N LEU A 42 -19.18 22.15 21.09
CA LEU A 42 -20.53 22.64 21.41
C LEU A 42 -21.61 21.91 20.60
N ILE A 43 -21.36 21.66 19.30
CA ILE A 43 -22.26 20.85 18.46
C ILE A 43 -22.41 19.43 19.01
N GLN A 44 -21.32 18.82 19.49
CA GLN A 44 -21.35 17.49 20.08
C GLN A 44 -22.13 17.46 21.40
N ALA A 45 -21.93 18.44 22.28
CA ALA A 45 -22.71 18.61 23.51
C ALA A 45 -24.21 18.77 23.21
N LYS A 46 -24.56 19.65 22.27
CA LYS A 46 -25.95 19.84 21.81
C LYS A 46 -26.54 18.57 21.18
N THR A 47 -25.73 17.79 20.48
CA THR A 47 -26.18 16.51 19.92
C THR A 47 -26.49 15.51 21.04
N ALA A 48 -25.72 15.49 22.12
CA ALA A 48 -26.01 14.67 23.29
C ALA A 48 -27.31 15.13 23.99
N GLU A 49 -27.49 16.44 24.18
CA GLU A 49 -28.73 17.03 24.73
C GLU A 49 -29.97 16.61 23.90
N ILE A 50 -29.90 16.71 22.57
CA ILE A 50 -30.99 16.29 21.67
C ILE A 50 -31.32 14.79 21.79
N ILE A 51 -30.31 13.96 22.02
CA ILE A 51 -30.49 12.51 22.16
C ILE A 51 -31.16 12.18 23.49
N SER A 52 -30.84 12.89 24.57
CA SER A 52 -31.45 12.70 25.89
C SER A 52 -32.82 13.36 26.04
N GLU A 53 -33.13 14.37 25.22
CA GLU A 53 -34.38 15.13 25.31
C GLU A 53 -35.60 14.32 24.84
N THR A 54 -36.63 14.29 25.69
CA THR A 54 -37.91 13.63 25.47
C THR A 54 -38.99 14.59 24.99
N ASP A 55 -38.95 15.87 25.39
CA ASP A 55 -39.93 16.86 24.97
C ASP A 55 -39.76 17.27 23.50
N ALA A 56 -40.85 17.20 22.73
CA ALA A 56 -40.81 17.39 21.28
C ALA A 56 -40.52 18.85 20.88
N GLU A 57 -41.08 19.82 21.59
CA GLU A 57 -40.90 21.24 21.28
C GLU A 57 -39.50 21.71 21.67
N ARG A 58 -39.01 21.30 22.83
CA ARG A 58 -37.63 21.55 23.27
C ARG A 58 -36.62 20.94 22.31
N LYS A 59 -36.89 19.74 21.80
CA LYS A 59 -36.03 19.08 20.80
C LYS A 59 -35.93 19.88 19.51
N LYS A 60 -37.01 20.50 19.03
CA LYS A 60 -36.99 21.40 17.87
C LYS A 60 -36.10 22.62 18.12
N VAL A 61 -36.20 23.24 19.30
CA VAL A 61 -35.34 24.37 19.70
C VAL A 61 -33.86 23.98 19.70
N LEU A 62 -33.52 22.85 20.32
CA LEU A 62 -32.13 22.36 20.34
C LEU A 62 -31.59 22.03 18.93
N GLN A 63 -32.44 21.55 18.03
CA GLN A 63 -32.07 21.33 16.62
C GLN A 63 -31.76 22.64 15.90
N LEU A 64 -32.53 23.71 16.15
CA LEU A 64 -32.26 25.05 15.60
C LEU A 64 -30.96 25.63 16.14
N GLU A 65 -30.72 25.53 17.45
CA GLU A 65 -29.45 25.95 18.08
C GLU A 65 -28.27 25.19 17.46
N ARG A 66 -28.37 23.87 17.34
CA ARG A 66 -27.33 23.03 16.70
C ARG A 66 -27.09 23.43 15.25
N LYS A 67 -28.13 23.80 14.50
CA LYS A 67 -28.02 24.28 13.12
C LYS A 67 -27.26 25.61 13.05
N LYS A 68 -27.55 26.54 13.97
CA LYS A 68 -26.82 27.82 14.09
C LYS A 68 -25.34 27.60 14.42
N LEU A 69 -25.04 26.73 15.39
CA LEU A 69 -23.66 26.33 15.72
C LEU A 69 -22.90 25.77 14.51
N LYS A 70 -23.58 24.97 13.70
CA LYS A 70 -22.99 24.41 12.47
C LYS A 70 -22.68 25.51 11.44
N GLN A 71 -23.60 26.45 11.23
CA GLN A 71 -23.38 27.57 10.30
C GLN A 71 -22.21 28.45 10.74
N GLU A 72 -22.12 28.78 12.03
CA GLU A 72 -20.99 29.56 12.56
C GLU A 72 -19.67 28.80 12.41
N ARG A 73 -19.66 27.48 12.65
CA ARG A 73 -18.48 26.65 12.39
C ARG A 73 -18.05 26.68 10.93
N ASP A 74 -18.99 26.56 10.01
CA ASP A 74 -18.72 26.58 8.58
C ASP A 74 -18.14 27.96 8.14
N LEU A 75 -18.61 29.05 8.75
CA LEU A 75 -18.04 30.40 8.55
C LEU A 75 -16.61 30.54 9.08
N LEU A 76 -16.32 29.97 10.27
CA LEU A 76 -14.97 29.95 10.84
C LEU A 76 -13.98 29.15 9.96
N ILE A 77 -14.41 28.00 9.45
CA ILE A 77 -13.58 27.24 8.50
C ILE A 77 -13.34 28.07 7.25
N LYS A 78 -14.39 28.71 6.71
CA LYS A 78 -14.28 29.54 5.50
C LYS A 78 -13.29 30.69 5.70
N SER A 79 -13.34 31.42 6.82
CA SER A 79 -12.41 32.53 7.09
C SER A 79 -10.95 32.06 7.17
N ILE A 80 -10.68 30.95 7.86
CA ILE A 80 -9.36 30.33 7.92
C ILE A 80 -8.86 29.99 6.51
N LEU A 81 -9.71 29.42 5.65
CA LEU A 81 -9.33 29.07 4.28
C LEU A 81 -9.10 30.31 3.39
N ILE A 82 -9.86 31.39 3.59
CA ILE A 82 -9.62 32.68 2.92
C ILE A 82 -8.21 33.16 3.28
N GLU A 83 -7.92 33.31 4.56
CA GLU A 83 -6.62 33.75 5.06
C GLU A 83 -5.48 32.85 4.56
N THR A 84 -5.69 31.53 4.55
CA THR A 84 -4.71 30.58 4.01
C THR A 84 -4.43 30.84 2.53
N SER A 85 -5.45 31.22 1.75
CA SER A 85 -5.36 31.49 0.31
C SER A 85 -4.86 32.89 -0.07
N THR A 86 -4.68 33.82 0.89
CA THR A 86 -4.11 35.15 0.61
C THR A 86 -2.59 35.12 0.54
N ASN A 87 -2.00 36.08 -0.19
CA ASN A 87 -0.56 36.32 -0.26
C ASN A 87 0.31 35.07 -0.57
N LEU A 88 -0.22 34.16 -1.40
CA LEU A 88 0.44 32.88 -1.73
C LEU A 88 1.83 33.04 -2.37
N PRO A 89 2.11 34.02 -3.25
CA PRO A 89 3.46 34.23 -3.78
C PRO A 89 4.52 34.34 -2.68
N ASN A 90 4.26 35.15 -1.64
CA ASN A 90 5.18 35.35 -0.53
C ASN A 90 5.27 34.13 0.38
N LYS A 91 4.13 33.47 0.66
CA LYS A 91 4.12 32.19 1.40
C LYS A 91 4.96 31.11 0.71
N ILE A 92 4.83 30.98 -0.62
CA ILE A 92 5.65 30.05 -1.42
C ILE A 92 7.13 30.47 -1.36
N GLN A 93 7.45 31.75 -1.47
CA GLN A 93 8.84 32.22 -1.42
C GLN A 93 9.53 31.85 -0.10
N ASN A 94 8.79 31.82 1.00
CA ASN A 94 9.27 31.49 2.35
C ASN A 94 9.16 30.01 2.71
N LEU A 95 8.71 29.15 1.78
CA LEU A 95 8.58 27.72 2.01
C LEU A 95 9.94 27.08 2.32
N ARG A 96 9.94 26.22 3.34
CA ARG A 96 11.09 25.42 3.78
C ARG A 96 10.78 23.93 3.76
N LEU A 97 11.83 23.14 3.59
CA LEU A 97 11.80 21.68 3.74
C LEU A 97 12.62 21.29 4.97
N ASP A 98 12.15 20.25 5.66
CA ASP A 98 12.85 19.63 6.77
C ASP A 98 13.17 18.16 6.45
N LEU A 99 14.13 17.60 7.18
CA LEU A 99 14.43 16.17 7.13
C LEU A 99 13.28 15.38 7.75
N GLY A 100 12.74 14.43 6.98
CA GLY A 100 11.76 13.47 7.43
C GLY A 100 12.39 12.19 8.01
N PRO A 101 11.57 11.21 8.42
CA PRO A 101 12.04 9.93 8.93
C PRO A 101 12.80 9.12 7.87
N LEU A 102 13.78 8.33 8.30
CA LEU A 102 14.50 7.39 7.44
C LEU A 102 13.62 6.15 7.17
N ILE A 103 13.05 6.05 5.97
CA ILE A 103 12.22 4.90 5.54
C ILE A 103 12.87 4.28 4.32
N GLY A 104 13.88 3.43 4.56
CA GLY A 104 14.77 2.86 3.54
C GLY A 104 15.76 3.89 2.98
N LYS A 105 15.31 5.12 2.72
CA LYS A 105 16.13 6.28 2.34
C LYS A 105 15.64 7.53 3.05
N GLN A 106 16.47 8.58 3.05
CA GLN A 106 16.14 9.87 3.65
C GLN A 106 14.86 10.42 3.00
N THR A 107 13.89 10.77 3.83
CA THR A 107 12.67 11.45 3.38
C THR A 107 12.72 12.92 3.76
N TYR A 108 11.82 13.70 3.17
CA TYR A 108 11.71 15.14 3.34
C TYR A 108 10.25 15.48 3.57
N VAL A 109 10.02 16.48 4.40
CA VAL A 109 8.69 17.00 4.71
C VAL A 109 8.65 18.50 4.47
N LEU A 110 7.46 18.99 4.12
CA LEU A 110 7.19 20.42 4.17
C LEU A 110 7.09 20.82 5.64
N GLU A 111 7.62 21.99 5.98
CA GLU A 111 7.34 22.64 7.27
C GLU A 111 5.83 22.57 7.56
N GLU A 112 5.46 22.22 8.79
CA GLU A 112 4.07 21.93 9.19
C GLU A 112 3.22 23.20 9.34
N LYS A 113 2.99 23.87 8.20
CA LYS A 113 2.12 25.03 8.04
C LYS A 113 0.88 24.70 7.22
N LEU A 114 -0.23 25.36 7.54
CA LEU A 114 -1.52 25.11 6.91
C LEU A 114 -1.49 25.41 5.40
N GLU A 115 -0.90 26.53 5.02
CA GLU A 115 -0.72 26.96 3.65
C GLU A 115 0.13 25.96 2.85
N ASN A 116 1.22 25.45 3.42
CA ASN A 116 2.09 24.47 2.75
C ASN A 116 1.32 23.19 2.42
N PHE A 117 0.43 22.76 3.32
CA PHE A 117 -0.43 21.61 3.08
C PHE A 117 -1.40 21.85 1.91
N PHE A 118 -2.14 22.95 1.92
CA PHE A 118 -3.13 23.24 0.89
C PHE A 118 -2.49 23.53 -0.48
N ILE A 119 -1.42 24.34 -0.52
CA ILE A 119 -0.69 24.62 -1.76
C ILE A 119 -0.14 23.31 -2.33
N SER A 120 0.50 22.47 -1.52
CA SER A 120 1.02 21.17 -1.97
C SER A 120 -0.08 20.27 -2.54
N LYS A 121 -1.24 20.21 -1.88
CA LYS A 121 -2.39 19.43 -2.36
C LYS A 121 -2.96 19.97 -3.65
N LYS A 122 -3.05 21.29 -3.78
CA LYS A 122 -3.54 21.94 -5.00
C LYS A 122 -2.58 21.72 -6.17
N VAL A 123 -1.27 21.85 -5.95
CA VAL A 123 -0.26 21.54 -6.97
C VAL A 123 -0.31 20.07 -7.39
N GLN A 124 -0.48 19.13 -6.45
CA GLN A 124 -0.70 17.71 -6.78
C GLN A 124 -1.90 17.52 -7.73
N TRP A 125 -3.02 18.20 -7.47
CA TRP A 125 -4.21 18.11 -8.31
C TRP A 125 -3.99 18.74 -9.69
N ASN A 126 -3.32 19.89 -9.73
CA ASN A 126 -3.01 20.58 -10.98
C ASN A 126 -2.10 19.70 -11.85
N ILE A 127 -0.98 19.17 -11.33
CA ILE A 127 -0.10 18.26 -12.09
C ILE A 127 -0.89 17.03 -12.58
N ALA A 128 -1.66 16.39 -11.69
CA ALA A 128 -2.40 15.17 -12.03
C ALA A 128 -3.44 15.38 -13.14
N ARG A 129 -4.22 16.47 -13.07
CA ARG A 129 -5.27 16.79 -14.05
C ARG A 129 -4.68 17.26 -15.37
N THR A 130 -3.73 18.18 -15.30
CA THR A 130 -3.13 18.83 -16.46
C THR A 130 -2.35 17.82 -17.31
N TYR A 131 -1.44 17.06 -16.70
CA TYR A 131 -0.64 16.08 -17.44
C TYR A 131 -1.31 14.72 -17.57
N LYS A 132 -2.51 14.52 -17.00
CA LYS A 132 -3.20 13.23 -16.92
C LYS A 132 -2.31 12.13 -16.32
N VAL A 133 -1.47 12.50 -15.36
CA VAL A 133 -0.56 11.57 -14.68
C VAL A 133 -1.38 10.66 -13.77
N LYS A 134 -1.34 9.35 -14.06
CA LYS A 134 -2.01 8.32 -13.27
C LYS A 134 -0.96 7.35 -12.77
N GLN A 135 -1.01 7.04 -11.48
CA GLN A 135 -0.19 5.97 -10.92
C GLN A 135 -0.64 4.64 -11.48
N ALA A 136 0.34 3.78 -11.74
CA ALA A 136 0.10 2.40 -12.15
C ALA A 136 -0.79 1.65 -11.13
N ASN A 137 -1.77 0.92 -11.65
CA ASN A 137 -2.62 0.07 -10.82
C ASN A 137 -1.95 -1.31 -10.65
N ARG A 138 -1.45 -1.58 -9.45
CA ARG A 138 -0.79 -2.85 -9.09
C ARG A 138 -1.66 -4.08 -9.40
N TYR A 139 -2.97 -4.01 -9.14
CA TYR A 139 -3.88 -5.11 -9.42
C TYR A 139 -3.99 -5.36 -10.92
N ALA A 140 -4.16 -4.29 -11.72
CA ALA A 140 -4.25 -4.40 -13.17
C ALA A 140 -2.95 -4.99 -13.77
N ILE A 141 -1.79 -4.53 -13.31
CA ILE A 141 -0.49 -5.06 -13.73
C ILE A 141 -0.37 -6.55 -13.44
N LEU A 142 -0.62 -6.96 -12.19
CA LEU A 142 -0.52 -8.36 -11.80
C LEU A 142 -1.51 -9.24 -12.56
N SER A 143 -2.76 -8.79 -12.74
CA SER A 143 -3.75 -9.52 -13.51
C SER A 143 -3.37 -9.71 -14.98
N GLN A 144 -2.68 -8.73 -15.58
CA GLN A 144 -2.21 -8.83 -16.97
C GLN A 144 -1.01 -9.78 -17.06
N ILE A 145 -0.04 -9.64 -16.14
CA ILE A 145 1.13 -10.52 -16.08
C ILE A 145 0.73 -11.97 -15.89
N THR A 146 -0.18 -12.29 -14.97
CA THR A 146 -0.60 -13.69 -14.76
C THR A 146 -1.19 -14.27 -16.04
N LYS A 147 -2.09 -13.55 -16.72
CA LYS A 147 -2.69 -14.00 -17.98
C LYS A 147 -1.65 -14.19 -19.09
N LEU A 148 -0.69 -13.27 -19.22
CA LEU A 148 0.38 -13.39 -20.22
C LEU A 148 1.35 -14.55 -19.95
N LEU A 149 1.49 -14.96 -18.69
CA LEU A 149 2.37 -16.06 -18.32
C LEU A 149 1.68 -17.44 -18.35
N GLU A 150 0.35 -17.49 -18.48
CA GLU A 150 -0.42 -18.74 -18.56
C GLU A 150 -0.17 -19.49 -19.89
N ASP A 151 0.08 -18.76 -20.97
CA ASP A 151 0.29 -19.37 -22.28
C ASP A 151 1.73 -19.91 -22.46
N LYS A 152 1.90 -20.81 -23.44
CA LYS A 152 3.18 -21.48 -23.73
C LYS A 152 4.06 -20.73 -24.73
N PHE A 153 3.69 -19.51 -25.14
CA PHE A 153 4.47 -18.78 -26.14
C PHE A 153 5.87 -18.46 -25.63
N PRO A 154 6.90 -18.54 -26.49
CA PRO A 154 8.26 -18.15 -26.19
C PRO A 154 8.33 -16.70 -25.69
N LYS A 155 8.87 -16.51 -24.49
CA LYS A 155 9.01 -15.17 -23.88
C LYS A 155 10.41 -14.94 -23.34
N TYR A 156 10.84 -13.69 -23.39
CA TYR A 156 12.02 -13.23 -22.70
C TYR A 156 11.63 -12.07 -21.77
N ILE A 157 11.77 -12.29 -20.47
CA ILE A 157 11.29 -11.35 -19.47
C ILE A 157 12.47 -10.69 -18.78
N ILE A 158 12.42 -9.37 -18.69
CA ILE A 158 13.35 -8.57 -17.93
C ILE A 158 12.58 -7.92 -16.80
N ARG A 159 12.98 -8.22 -15.56
CA ARG A 159 12.50 -7.53 -14.37
C ARG A 159 13.66 -6.72 -13.82
N THR A 160 13.48 -5.41 -13.66
CA THR A 160 14.51 -4.50 -13.18
C THR A 160 13.92 -3.45 -12.24
N ASP A 161 14.78 -2.61 -11.67
CA ASP A 161 14.48 -1.60 -10.68
C ASP A 161 15.37 -0.39 -10.96
N ILE A 162 14.84 0.83 -10.90
CA ILE A 162 15.64 2.04 -11.10
C ILE A 162 16.42 2.35 -9.81
N GLN A 163 17.75 2.41 -9.92
CA GLN A 163 18.61 2.73 -8.80
C GLN A 163 18.32 4.14 -8.30
N SER A 164 18.06 4.24 -6.99
CA SER A 164 17.84 5.52 -6.33
C SER A 164 16.75 6.37 -6.99
N PHE A 165 15.67 5.75 -7.46
CA PHE A 165 14.68 6.35 -8.37
C PHE A 165 14.36 7.82 -8.13
N TYR A 166 13.84 8.19 -6.95
CA TYR A 166 13.50 9.58 -6.66
C TYR A 166 14.73 10.49 -6.63
N GLU A 167 15.86 9.99 -6.13
CA GLU A 167 17.09 10.77 -5.96
C GLU A 167 17.90 10.89 -7.28
N SER A 168 17.60 10.09 -8.30
CA SER A 168 18.32 10.08 -9.58
C SER A 168 17.64 10.84 -10.72
N ILE A 169 16.41 11.36 -10.52
CA ILE A 169 15.66 12.05 -11.57
C ILE A 169 16.38 13.34 -12.02
N PRO A 170 16.76 13.50 -13.30
CA PRO A 170 17.37 14.73 -13.79
C PRO A 170 16.43 15.93 -13.64
N GLN A 171 16.82 16.91 -12.82
CA GLN A 171 15.96 18.06 -12.54
C GLN A 171 15.86 19.00 -13.74
N LYS A 172 16.95 19.17 -14.50
CA LYS A 172 17.02 20.08 -15.65
C LYS A 172 15.92 19.77 -16.67
N ASP A 173 15.86 18.55 -17.17
CA ASP A 173 14.89 18.13 -18.19
C ASP A 173 13.45 18.19 -17.66
N LEU A 174 13.25 17.79 -16.40
CA LEU A 174 11.95 17.87 -15.72
C LEU A 174 11.45 19.32 -15.63
N LEU A 175 12.31 20.24 -15.18
CA LEU A 175 11.95 21.65 -14.99
C LEU A 175 11.81 22.40 -16.32
N ILE A 176 12.62 22.09 -17.33
CA ILE A 176 12.44 22.63 -18.70
C ILE A 176 11.05 22.29 -19.20
N LYS A 177 10.64 21.02 -19.10
CA LYS A 177 9.31 20.57 -19.51
C LYS A 177 8.19 21.35 -18.80
N ILE A 178 8.28 21.48 -17.48
CA ILE A 178 7.26 22.14 -16.66
C ILE A 178 7.23 23.65 -16.87
N ASN A 179 8.38 24.30 -16.97
CA ASN A 179 8.47 25.75 -17.00
C ASN A 179 8.17 26.30 -18.39
N ASN A 180 8.54 25.58 -19.47
CA ASN A 180 8.35 26.04 -20.84
C ASN A 180 6.93 25.79 -21.36
N ASP A 181 6.21 24.79 -20.85
CA ASP A 181 4.81 24.59 -21.25
C ASP A 181 3.87 25.61 -20.59
N HIS A 182 2.72 25.95 -21.21
CA HIS A 182 1.70 26.83 -20.62
C HIS A 182 0.65 26.05 -19.81
N LEU A 183 0.93 24.80 -19.47
CA LEU A 183 -0.08 23.88 -18.96
C LEU A 183 -0.32 24.07 -17.46
N LEU A 184 0.70 24.47 -16.70
CA LEU A 184 0.59 24.76 -15.26
C LEU A 184 0.54 26.26 -14.96
N SER A 185 -0.29 26.63 -13.98
CA SER A 185 -0.32 27.98 -13.41
C SER A 185 1.04 28.43 -12.85
N VAL A 186 1.31 29.74 -12.91
CA VAL A 186 2.54 30.36 -12.39
C VAL A 186 2.79 30.00 -10.92
N LEU A 187 1.75 29.99 -10.07
CA LEU A 187 1.88 29.60 -8.67
C LEU A 187 2.30 28.13 -8.51
N SER A 188 1.79 27.22 -9.36
CA SER A 188 2.21 25.82 -9.32
C SER A 188 3.68 25.66 -9.71
N LYS A 189 4.12 26.37 -10.77
CA LYS A 189 5.53 26.38 -11.19
C LYS A 189 6.44 26.94 -10.10
N ARG A 190 6.07 28.09 -9.51
CA ARG A 190 6.81 28.70 -8.38
C ARG A 190 6.97 27.73 -7.21
N PHE A 191 5.90 27.04 -6.82
CA PHE A 191 5.95 26.05 -5.74
C PHE A 191 6.88 24.88 -6.07
N ILE A 192 6.77 24.31 -7.28
CA ILE A 192 7.64 23.20 -7.73
C ILE A 192 9.10 23.64 -7.69
N ASN A 193 9.43 24.78 -8.30
CA ASN A 193 10.79 25.32 -8.34
C ASN A 193 11.32 25.57 -6.93
N LYS A 194 10.51 26.12 -6.01
CA LYS A 194 10.93 26.34 -4.62
C LYS A 194 11.20 25.04 -3.87
N VAL A 195 10.34 24.03 -4.01
CA VAL A 195 10.54 22.70 -3.39
C VAL A 195 11.85 22.07 -3.88
N ILE A 196 12.12 22.13 -5.19
CA ILE A 196 13.37 21.61 -5.77
C ILE A 196 14.58 22.41 -5.28
N ALA A 197 14.49 23.74 -5.23
CA ALA A 197 15.58 24.58 -4.70
C ALA A 197 15.89 24.26 -3.22
N GLN A 198 14.87 24.11 -2.37
CA GLN A 198 15.06 23.71 -0.97
C GLN A 198 15.65 22.30 -0.85
N TYR A 199 15.24 21.37 -1.72
CA TYR A 199 15.83 20.04 -1.78
C TYR A 199 17.31 20.08 -2.15
N ASN A 200 17.70 20.94 -3.09
CA ASN A 200 19.09 21.13 -3.47
C ASN A 200 19.92 21.72 -2.34
N VAL A 201 19.36 22.64 -1.54
CA VAL A 201 20.01 23.14 -0.32
C VAL A 201 20.28 21.99 0.66
N LEU A 202 19.25 21.19 0.98
CA LEU A 202 19.37 20.09 1.95
C LEU A 202 20.29 18.95 1.47
N THR A 203 20.50 18.81 0.16
CA THR A 203 21.34 17.77 -0.43
C THR A 203 22.71 18.27 -0.86
N GLY A 204 23.04 19.55 -0.59
CA GLY A 204 24.33 20.14 -0.98
C GLY A 204 24.53 20.30 -2.49
N GLN A 205 23.45 20.38 -3.27
CA GLN A 205 23.45 20.54 -4.73
C GLN A 205 23.21 21.98 -5.20
N THR A 206 23.24 22.97 -4.28
CA THR A 206 23.10 24.39 -4.63
C THR A 206 24.24 24.80 -5.57
N GLY A 207 23.89 25.36 -6.73
CA GLY A 207 24.87 25.78 -7.75
C GLY A 207 25.43 24.64 -8.62
N ALA A 208 24.98 23.39 -8.43
CA ALA A 208 25.37 22.29 -9.30
C ALA A 208 24.88 22.53 -10.75
N LEU A 209 25.72 22.17 -11.73
CA LEU A 209 25.38 22.32 -13.16
C LEU A 209 24.21 21.42 -13.57
N ASN A 210 24.16 20.20 -13.05
CA ASN A 210 23.14 19.19 -13.35
C ASN A 210 22.61 18.57 -12.04
N PRO A 211 21.81 19.30 -11.24
CA PRO A 211 21.26 18.76 -10.01
C PRO A 211 20.26 17.64 -10.31
N VAL A 212 20.23 16.66 -9.43
CA VAL A 212 19.38 15.46 -9.58
C VAL A 212 18.49 15.25 -8.36
N GLY A 213 17.40 14.55 -8.63
CA GLY A 213 16.46 14.05 -7.66
C GLY A 213 15.26 14.96 -7.41
N VAL A 214 14.22 14.34 -6.86
CA VAL A 214 13.04 15.00 -6.29
C VAL A 214 12.85 14.50 -4.86
N PRO A 215 12.39 15.34 -3.93
CA PRO A 215 12.40 15.00 -2.50
C PRO A 215 11.38 13.90 -2.17
N ARG A 216 11.87 12.72 -1.80
CA ARG A 216 11.05 11.60 -1.31
C ARG A 216 10.27 12.02 -0.07
N GLY A 217 8.97 11.73 -0.01
CA GLY A 217 8.11 12.10 1.13
C GLY A 217 7.25 13.34 0.85
N ILE A 218 7.63 14.18 -0.12
CA ILE A 218 6.81 15.32 -0.56
C ILE A 218 5.75 14.85 -1.55
N GLY A 219 4.51 15.30 -1.35
CA GLY A 219 3.36 14.82 -2.11
C GLY A 219 3.39 15.10 -3.62
N ILE A 220 4.14 16.10 -4.09
CA ILE A 220 4.30 16.40 -5.53
C ILE A 220 5.28 15.45 -6.22
N SER A 221 6.26 14.90 -5.50
CA SER A 221 7.37 14.12 -6.07
C SER A 221 6.93 12.89 -6.85
N PRO A 222 5.92 12.08 -6.41
CA PRO A 222 5.39 10.99 -7.22
C PRO A 222 4.86 11.45 -8.58
N TYR A 223 4.18 12.60 -8.64
CA TYR A 223 3.63 13.11 -9.90
C TYR A 223 4.71 13.64 -10.84
N LEU A 224 5.71 14.33 -10.29
CA LEU A 224 6.87 14.80 -11.05
C LEU A 224 7.67 13.63 -11.62
N SER A 225 7.87 12.58 -10.82
CA SER A 225 8.59 11.38 -11.24
C SER A 225 7.88 10.66 -12.38
N GLU A 226 6.56 10.50 -12.27
CA GLU A 226 5.74 9.92 -13.35
C GLU A 226 5.71 10.79 -14.62
N LEU A 227 5.71 12.12 -14.47
CA LEU A 227 5.77 13.04 -15.60
C LEU A 227 7.10 12.93 -16.37
N TYR A 228 8.21 12.77 -15.63
CA TYR A 228 9.52 12.52 -16.19
C TYR A 228 9.55 11.17 -16.91
N MET A 229 9.17 10.10 -16.20
CA MET A 229 9.23 8.73 -16.70
C MET A 229 8.44 8.49 -17.98
N ARG A 230 7.45 9.34 -18.31
CA ARG A 230 6.72 9.24 -19.59
C ARG A 230 7.64 9.17 -20.82
N ILE A 231 8.74 9.92 -20.85
CA ILE A 231 9.65 9.90 -22.01
C ILE A 231 10.39 8.56 -22.09
N VAL A 232 10.83 8.04 -20.94
CA VAL A 232 11.52 6.75 -20.82
C VAL A 232 10.56 5.61 -21.18
N ASP A 233 9.35 5.63 -20.60
CA ASP A 233 8.31 4.63 -20.79
C ASP A 233 7.88 4.55 -22.27
N ASN A 234 7.75 5.69 -22.95
CA ASN A 234 7.39 5.73 -24.35
C ASN A 234 8.51 5.14 -25.22
N GLU A 235 9.76 5.50 -24.96
CA GLU A 235 10.91 4.97 -25.72
C GLU A 235 11.09 3.46 -25.51
N ILE A 236 10.88 2.96 -24.29
CA ILE A 236 10.87 1.52 -24.02
C ILE A 236 9.72 0.85 -24.77
N LYS A 237 8.50 1.42 -24.73
CA LYS A 237 7.33 0.86 -25.44
C LYS A 237 7.51 0.78 -26.95
N SER A 238 8.37 1.60 -27.53
CA SER A 238 8.70 1.57 -28.96
C SER A 238 9.77 0.54 -29.32
N MET A 239 10.31 -0.21 -28.35
CA MET A 239 11.29 -1.26 -28.64
C MET A 239 10.64 -2.39 -29.48
N PRO A 240 11.36 -2.92 -30.49
CA PRO A 240 10.88 -4.06 -31.24
C PRO A 240 10.70 -5.27 -30.33
N ASN A 241 9.75 -6.14 -30.71
CA ASN A 241 9.47 -7.42 -30.04
C ASN A 241 8.95 -7.31 -28.60
N LEU A 242 8.71 -6.09 -28.09
CA LEU A 242 8.10 -5.86 -26.79
C LEU A 242 6.59 -6.02 -26.86
N ILE A 243 6.05 -7.04 -26.20
CA ILE A 243 4.60 -7.30 -26.16
C ILE A 243 3.92 -6.73 -24.91
N TYR A 244 4.69 -6.54 -23.83
CA TYR A 244 4.16 -6.03 -22.58
C TYR A 244 5.21 -5.24 -21.80
N TYR A 245 4.82 -4.07 -21.33
CA TYR A 245 5.61 -3.24 -20.43
C TYR A 245 4.76 -2.72 -19.29
N SER A 246 5.26 -2.90 -18.08
CA SER A 246 4.69 -2.28 -16.89
C SER A 246 5.78 -1.66 -16.02
N ARG A 247 5.48 -0.50 -15.47
CA ARG A 247 6.30 0.15 -14.45
C ARG A 247 5.44 0.46 -13.24
N TYR A 248 5.93 0.15 -12.05
CA TYR A 248 5.32 0.51 -10.79
C TYR A 248 6.34 1.28 -9.96
N VAL A 249 6.32 2.61 -10.10
CA VAL A 249 7.34 3.50 -9.52
C VAL A 249 8.73 3.17 -10.10
N ASP A 250 9.59 2.52 -9.32
CA ASP A 250 10.96 2.13 -9.63
C ASP A 250 11.07 0.72 -10.24
N ASP A 251 10.14 -0.18 -9.91
CA ASP A 251 10.07 -1.53 -10.46
C ASP A 251 9.58 -1.50 -11.92
N ILE A 252 10.31 -2.15 -12.82
CA ILE A 252 9.99 -2.30 -14.25
C ILE A 252 9.92 -3.80 -14.58
N LEU A 253 8.92 -4.17 -15.39
CA LEU A 253 8.82 -5.49 -16.01
C LEU A 253 8.51 -5.33 -17.49
N ALA A 254 9.35 -5.93 -18.33
CA ALA A 254 9.24 -5.94 -19.78
C ALA A 254 9.23 -7.39 -20.29
N ILE A 255 8.29 -7.72 -21.18
CA ILE A 255 8.14 -9.05 -21.79
C ILE A 255 8.30 -8.90 -23.30
N PHE A 256 9.29 -9.62 -23.83
CA PHE A 256 9.59 -9.68 -25.25
C PHE A 256 9.19 -11.04 -25.82
N VAL A 257 8.76 -11.06 -27.08
CA VAL A 257 8.57 -12.28 -27.88
C VAL A 257 9.62 -12.28 -28.98
N PRO A 258 10.65 -13.13 -28.89
CA PRO A 258 11.67 -13.20 -29.93
C PRO A 258 11.09 -13.66 -31.27
N GLU A 259 11.65 -13.20 -32.38
CA GLU A 259 11.17 -13.49 -33.75
C GLU A 259 11.31 -14.96 -34.15
N SER A 260 12.19 -15.71 -33.48
CA SER A 260 12.39 -17.14 -33.69
C SER A 260 12.38 -17.89 -32.36
N GLU A 261 12.01 -19.17 -32.39
CA GLU A 261 12.15 -20.08 -31.25
C GLU A 261 13.62 -20.40 -30.96
N THR A 262 14.49 -20.30 -31.98
CA THR A 262 15.93 -20.59 -31.94
C THR A 262 16.74 -19.30 -31.97
N VAL A 263 16.59 -18.47 -30.93
CA VAL A 263 17.33 -17.20 -30.81
C VAL A 263 18.56 -17.38 -29.94
N SER A 264 19.69 -16.83 -30.39
CA SER A 264 20.95 -16.93 -29.67
C SER A 264 20.91 -16.18 -28.33
N SER A 265 21.72 -16.62 -27.36
CA SER A 265 21.86 -15.91 -26.07
C SER A 265 22.34 -14.47 -26.24
N ALA A 266 23.14 -14.20 -27.28
CA ALA A 266 23.63 -12.88 -27.63
C ALA A 266 22.49 -11.95 -28.07
N GLU A 267 21.58 -12.42 -28.93
CA GLU A 267 20.41 -11.66 -29.37
C GLU A 267 19.44 -11.37 -28.23
N LEU A 268 19.16 -12.36 -27.37
CA LEU A 268 18.33 -12.15 -26.17
C LEU A 268 18.93 -11.08 -25.25
N SER A 269 20.26 -11.06 -25.13
CA SER A 269 20.98 -10.06 -24.31
C SER A 269 20.89 -8.64 -24.89
N ARG A 270 20.57 -8.48 -26.19
CA ARG A 270 20.32 -7.17 -26.81
C ARG A 270 19.09 -6.49 -26.22
N TYR A 271 18.04 -7.22 -25.85
CA TYR A 271 16.85 -6.63 -25.21
C TYR A 271 17.22 -5.91 -23.91
N LYS A 272 18.00 -6.57 -23.03
CA LYS A 272 18.48 -5.97 -21.78
C LYS A 272 19.42 -4.79 -22.05
N THR A 273 20.32 -4.94 -23.02
CA THR A 273 21.28 -3.89 -23.38
C THR A 273 20.57 -2.65 -23.88
N ASN A 274 19.58 -2.80 -24.77
CA ASN A 274 18.77 -1.71 -25.30
C ASN A 274 17.92 -1.04 -24.21
N LEU A 275 17.25 -1.82 -23.36
CA LEU A 275 16.48 -1.28 -22.24
C LEU A 275 17.38 -0.48 -21.28
N THR A 276 18.57 -1.01 -20.97
CA THR A 276 19.56 -0.33 -20.12
C THR A 276 20.06 0.96 -20.79
N ARG A 277 20.32 0.92 -22.10
CA ARG A 277 20.78 2.08 -22.88
C ARG A 277 19.74 3.19 -22.89
N ILE A 278 18.45 2.87 -23.10
CA ILE A 278 17.36 3.85 -23.07
C ILE A 278 17.32 4.52 -21.69
N ILE A 279 17.31 3.75 -20.61
CA ILE A 279 17.27 4.29 -19.23
C ILE A 279 18.50 5.17 -18.95
N LYS A 280 19.71 4.72 -19.31
CA LYS A 280 20.96 5.49 -19.15
C LYS A 280 20.98 6.78 -19.96
N SER A 281 20.47 6.75 -21.19
CA SER A 281 20.42 7.94 -22.06
C SER A 281 19.55 9.07 -21.47
N LYS A 282 18.64 8.73 -20.54
CA LYS A 282 17.80 9.69 -19.81
C LYS A 282 18.31 9.93 -18.39
N GLY A 283 19.61 9.75 -18.13
CA GLY A 283 20.23 10.09 -16.84
C GLY A 283 19.82 9.20 -15.67
N LEU A 284 19.21 8.03 -15.92
CA LEU A 284 18.82 7.07 -14.89
C LEU A 284 19.70 5.81 -14.97
N ASN A 285 19.78 5.05 -13.89
CA ASN A 285 20.52 3.79 -13.86
C ASN A 285 19.63 2.64 -13.41
N ILE A 286 19.84 1.46 -13.99
CA ILE A 286 19.23 0.22 -13.51
C ILE A 286 19.99 -0.31 -12.30
N ASN A 287 19.26 -0.91 -11.37
CA ASN A 287 19.83 -1.65 -10.25
C ASN A 287 20.21 -3.06 -10.74
N THR A 288 21.48 -3.25 -11.07
CA THR A 288 22.00 -4.51 -11.61
C THR A 288 21.78 -5.70 -10.67
N TYR A 289 21.89 -5.50 -9.35
CA TYR A 289 21.67 -6.54 -8.34
C TYR A 289 20.22 -7.00 -8.23
N LYS A 290 19.26 -6.11 -8.51
CA LYS A 290 17.83 -6.46 -8.54
C LYS A 290 17.33 -6.85 -9.94
N THR A 291 18.19 -6.76 -10.95
CA THR A 291 17.81 -7.04 -12.33
C THR A 291 17.87 -8.53 -12.58
N GLU A 292 16.73 -9.11 -12.87
CA GLU A 292 16.54 -10.54 -13.11
C GLU A 292 16.05 -10.76 -14.55
N ILE A 293 16.56 -11.81 -15.17
CA ILE A 293 16.21 -12.20 -16.54
C ILE A 293 15.57 -13.59 -16.46
N TYR A 294 14.46 -13.75 -17.15
CA TYR A 294 13.80 -15.04 -17.27
C TYR A 294 13.65 -15.41 -18.74
N ASN A 295 14.41 -16.42 -19.14
CA ASN A 295 14.32 -17.01 -20.46
C ASN A 295 13.22 -18.08 -20.46
N MET A 296 12.07 -17.74 -21.03
CA MET A 296 10.89 -18.61 -21.18
C MET A 296 10.66 -19.04 -22.62
N LEU A 297 11.73 -19.23 -23.41
CA LEU A 297 11.59 -19.76 -24.77
C LEU A 297 10.90 -21.14 -24.80
N LYS A 298 11.14 -21.97 -23.78
CA LYS A 298 10.47 -23.28 -23.60
C LYS A 298 9.16 -23.19 -22.81
N GLY A 299 8.57 -22.00 -22.73
CA GLY A 299 7.36 -21.72 -21.94
C GLY A 299 7.58 -21.77 -20.43
N ILE A 300 6.48 -21.93 -19.70
CA ILE A 300 6.41 -21.89 -18.23
C ILE A 300 7.25 -22.95 -17.52
N ASP A 301 7.56 -24.04 -18.21
CA ASP A 301 8.44 -25.13 -17.79
C ASP A 301 9.85 -24.68 -17.35
N SER A 302 10.26 -23.49 -17.78
CA SER A 302 11.55 -22.86 -17.47
C SER A 302 11.59 -22.16 -16.10
N ILE A 303 10.43 -21.88 -15.50
CA ILE A 303 10.28 -21.13 -14.26
C ILE A 303 9.62 -22.06 -13.25
N ASN A 304 10.36 -22.69 -12.34
CA ASN A 304 9.80 -23.67 -11.40
C ASN A 304 9.63 -23.05 -10.00
N THR A 305 8.49 -23.29 -9.34
CA THR A 305 8.30 -22.93 -7.92
C THR A 305 8.86 -24.01 -6.98
N ARG A 306 8.94 -23.67 -5.68
CA ARG A 306 9.44 -24.57 -4.61
C ARG A 306 8.52 -25.75 -4.33
N SER A 307 7.23 -25.63 -4.63
CA SER A 307 6.29 -26.72 -4.50
C SER A 307 6.47 -27.65 -5.69
N ILE A 308 6.77 -28.92 -5.42
CA ILE A 308 6.51 -29.99 -6.36
C ILE A 308 5.45 -30.86 -5.71
N GLU A 309 4.23 -30.84 -6.25
CA GLU A 309 3.22 -31.83 -5.92
C GLU A 309 3.47 -33.05 -6.81
N PHE A 310 4.40 -33.89 -6.36
CA PHE A 310 4.48 -35.25 -6.90
C PHE A 310 3.35 -36.06 -6.25
N LEU A 311 2.55 -36.76 -7.05
CA LEU A 311 1.64 -37.82 -6.58
C LEU A 311 2.42 -39.08 -6.11
N ASP A 312 3.72 -38.94 -5.81
CA ASP A 312 4.64 -40.02 -5.47
C ASP A 312 5.86 -39.52 -4.69
N ASP A 313 5.99 -39.95 -3.44
CA ASP A 313 7.11 -39.61 -2.56
C ASP A 313 8.48 -40.07 -3.09
N SER A 314 8.52 -41.09 -3.95
CA SER A 314 9.77 -41.61 -4.51
C SER A 314 10.45 -40.67 -5.51
N LEU A 315 9.68 -39.81 -6.19
CA LEU A 315 10.19 -38.83 -7.17
C LEU A 315 10.70 -37.53 -6.52
N ILE A 316 10.34 -37.27 -5.25
CA ILE A 316 10.80 -36.13 -4.45
C ILE A 316 12.33 -36.20 -4.24
N SER A 317 12.87 -37.41 -4.10
CA SER A 317 14.27 -37.65 -3.74
C SER A 317 15.28 -37.31 -4.85
N LYS A 318 14.89 -37.41 -6.14
CA LYS A 318 15.81 -37.27 -7.28
C LYS A 318 16.00 -35.83 -7.80
N ARG A 319 15.23 -34.84 -7.34
CA ARG A 319 15.25 -33.46 -7.89
C ARG A 319 15.40 -32.33 -6.86
N LYS A 320 15.94 -32.61 -5.66
CA LYS A 320 16.14 -31.61 -4.58
C LYS A 320 17.13 -30.46 -4.90
N ASN A 321 17.87 -30.51 -6.00
CA ASN A 321 19.05 -29.66 -6.19
C ASN A 321 18.94 -28.49 -7.18
N LYS A 322 17.73 -28.11 -7.65
CA LYS A 322 17.60 -26.92 -8.50
C LYS A 322 16.89 -25.79 -7.74
N ASN A 323 17.60 -24.68 -7.53
CA ASN A 323 17.01 -23.48 -6.95
C ASN A 323 15.80 -23.05 -7.79
N PRO A 324 14.67 -22.70 -7.15
CA PRO A 324 13.47 -22.26 -7.85
C PRO A 324 13.78 -20.97 -8.62
N THR A 325 13.51 -20.96 -9.92
CA THR A 325 13.56 -19.77 -10.75
C THR A 325 12.15 -19.20 -10.76
N THR A 326 11.85 -18.20 -9.93
CA THR A 326 10.52 -17.54 -9.90
C THR A 326 10.64 -16.06 -10.18
N ILE A 327 9.60 -15.49 -10.80
CA ILE A 327 9.48 -14.06 -11.05
C ILE A 327 8.94 -13.39 -9.78
N ASN A 328 9.82 -12.70 -9.06
CA ASN A 328 9.44 -11.94 -7.88
C ASN A 328 9.02 -10.53 -8.29
N TYR A 329 7.71 -10.25 -8.27
CA TYR A 329 7.19 -8.95 -8.70
C TYR A 329 5.99 -8.52 -7.88
N LEU A 330 5.99 -7.26 -7.46
CA LEU A 330 4.90 -6.63 -6.68
C LEU A 330 4.36 -7.54 -5.58
N GLY A 331 5.24 -8.09 -4.75
CA GLY A 331 4.91 -8.90 -3.57
C GLY A 331 4.45 -10.34 -3.83
N TYR A 332 4.47 -10.79 -5.08
CA TYR A 332 4.19 -12.17 -5.48
C TYR A 332 5.46 -12.86 -6.00
N SER A 333 5.45 -14.18 -5.93
CA SER A 333 6.40 -15.08 -6.59
C SER A 333 5.62 -15.87 -7.63
N ILE A 334 5.92 -15.65 -8.90
CA ILE A 334 5.23 -16.30 -10.02
C ILE A 334 6.15 -17.36 -10.61
N GLY A 335 5.64 -18.58 -10.81
CA GLY A 335 6.37 -19.64 -11.49
C GLY A 335 5.47 -20.77 -11.95
N SER A 336 5.99 -21.99 -11.99
CA SER A 336 5.26 -23.15 -12.45
C SER A 336 5.29 -24.31 -11.45
N LEU A 337 4.18 -25.04 -11.43
CA LEU A 337 4.04 -26.31 -10.72
C LEU A 337 3.89 -27.43 -11.75
N ARG A 338 4.69 -28.49 -11.59
CA ARG A 338 4.59 -29.70 -12.40
C ARG A 338 3.78 -30.73 -11.64
N THR A 339 2.64 -31.12 -12.19
CA THR A 339 1.79 -32.21 -11.70
C THR A 339 1.99 -33.43 -12.58
N VAL A 340 2.21 -34.60 -11.97
CA VAL A 340 2.40 -35.87 -12.68
C VAL A 340 1.17 -36.73 -12.50
N ASN A 341 0.35 -36.86 -13.54
CA ASN A 341 -0.79 -37.77 -13.51
C ASN A 341 -0.30 -39.19 -13.78
N LYS A 342 -0.41 -40.07 -12.78
CA LYS A 342 -0.17 -41.50 -12.94
C LYS A 342 -1.38 -42.17 -13.55
N TYR A 343 -1.16 -42.99 -14.57
CA TYR A 343 -2.14 -43.95 -15.04
C TYR A 343 -1.82 -45.31 -14.44
N SER A 344 -2.86 -46.05 -14.01
CA SER A 344 -2.73 -47.44 -13.55
C SER A 344 -2.35 -48.40 -14.68
N ASP A 345 -2.59 -47.98 -15.92
CA ASP A 345 -2.43 -48.76 -17.13
C ASP A 345 -1.01 -48.56 -17.69
N ALA A 346 -0.20 -49.63 -17.74
CA ALA A 346 1.21 -49.57 -18.15
C ALA A 346 1.40 -49.12 -19.61
N ALA A 347 0.35 -49.23 -20.44
CA ALA A 347 0.34 -48.73 -21.81
C ALA A 347 0.17 -47.20 -21.93
N LYS A 348 -0.30 -46.52 -20.88
CA LYS A 348 -0.50 -45.06 -20.86
C LYS A 348 0.69 -44.35 -20.22
N ARG A 349 1.44 -43.60 -21.03
CA ARG A 349 2.55 -42.77 -20.53
C ARG A 349 2.02 -41.73 -19.51
N ASN A 350 2.70 -41.62 -18.37
CA ASN A 350 2.44 -40.57 -17.37
C ASN A 350 2.45 -39.19 -18.04
N ARG A 351 1.38 -38.41 -17.83
CA ARG A 351 1.27 -37.06 -18.40
C ARG A 351 1.76 -36.05 -17.38
N ILE A 352 2.82 -35.33 -17.72
CA ILE A 352 3.30 -34.18 -16.94
C ILE A 352 2.55 -32.95 -17.42
N ILE A 353 1.83 -32.31 -16.51
CA ILE A 353 1.15 -31.04 -16.75
C ILE A 353 1.88 -29.97 -15.96
N THR A 354 2.30 -28.91 -16.64
CA THR A 354 2.87 -27.73 -16.00
C THR A 354 1.82 -26.63 -15.98
N SER A 355 1.55 -26.08 -14.80
CA SER A 355 0.59 -24.99 -14.59
C SER A 355 1.26 -23.77 -13.96
N LEU A 356 0.74 -22.58 -14.27
CA LEU A 356 1.16 -21.34 -13.62
C LEU A 356 0.80 -21.38 -12.14
N THR A 357 1.77 -21.04 -11.29
CA THR A 357 1.57 -20.83 -9.85
C THR A 357 1.97 -19.43 -9.45
N VAL A 358 1.15 -18.84 -8.60
CA VAL A 358 1.30 -17.51 -8.05
C VAL A 358 1.21 -17.64 -6.54
N ASP A 359 2.32 -17.32 -5.89
CA ASP A 359 2.52 -17.47 -4.45
C ASP A 359 2.84 -16.12 -3.79
N ILE A 360 2.76 -16.08 -2.47
CA ILE A 360 3.26 -14.93 -1.70
C ILE A 360 4.79 -14.88 -1.82
N SER A 361 5.36 -13.71 -2.14
CA SER A 361 6.83 -13.55 -2.16
C SER A 361 7.47 -13.82 -0.79
N ASP A 362 8.70 -14.35 -0.79
CA ASP A 362 9.46 -14.64 0.43
C ASP A 362 9.57 -13.44 1.37
N LYS A 363 9.80 -12.24 0.82
CA LYS A 363 9.85 -10.98 1.60
C LYS A 363 8.54 -10.72 2.34
N LYS A 364 7.39 -11.00 1.71
CA LYS A 364 6.07 -10.80 2.32
C LYS A 364 5.76 -11.92 3.32
N ILE A 365 6.17 -13.16 3.07
CA ILE A 365 6.12 -14.26 4.05
C ILE A 365 6.92 -13.90 5.31
N SER A 366 8.15 -13.41 5.17
CA SER A 366 8.99 -12.99 6.30
C SER A 366 8.34 -11.89 7.14
N LYS A 367 7.60 -10.96 6.51
CA LYS A 367 6.79 -9.97 7.24
C LYS A 367 5.67 -10.61 8.05
N TYR A 368 4.93 -11.57 7.48
CA TYR A 368 3.93 -12.32 8.25
C TYR A 368 4.54 -13.09 9.42
N LYS A 369 5.65 -13.79 9.20
CA LYS A 369 6.38 -14.51 10.27
C LYS A 369 6.81 -13.56 11.40
N THR A 370 7.36 -12.39 11.05
CA THR A 370 7.74 -11.37 12.03
C THR A 370 6.54 -10.87 12.82
N LYS A 371 5.40 -10.66 12.18
CA LYS A 371 4.16 -10.25 12.85
C LYS A 371 3.63 -11.32 13.81
N ILE A 372 3.63 -12.59 13.39
CA ILE A 372 3.26 -13.73 14.23
C ILE A 372 4.17 -13.78 15.45
N LYS A 373 5.49 -13.82 15.25
CA LYS A 373 6.49 -13.85 16.33
C LYS A 373 6.26 -12.70 17.31
N SER A 374 6.14 -11.47 16.82
CA SER A 374 5.94 -10.29 17.67
C SER A 374 4.64 -10.35 18.48
N ALA A 375 3.58 -10.98 17.96
CA ALA A 375 2.33 -11.18 18.68
C ALA A 375 2.49 -12.15 19.86
N PHE A 376 3.24 -13.25 19.67
CA PHE A 376 3.56 -14.20 20.74
C PHE A 376 4.56 -13.60 21.74
N ASP A 377 5.58 -12.87 21.29
CA ASP A 377 6.53 -12.17 22.16
C ASP A 377 5.81 -11.16 23.08
N ASP A 378 4.86 -10.37 22.55
CA ASP A 378 4.06 -9.45 23.37
C ASP A 378 3.11 -10.19 24.32
N PHE A 379 2.59 -11.36 23.93
CA PHE A 379 1.79 -12.21 24.82
C PHE A 379 2.62 -12.70 26.02
N GLN A 380 3.85 -13.19 25.78
CA GLN A 380 4.75 -13.63 26.86
C GLN A 380 5.02 -12.51 27.87
N LYS A 381 5.24 -11.29 27.38
CA LYS A 381 5.47 -10.12 28.25
C LYS A 381 4.23 -9.75 29.07
N LYS A 382 3.04 -9.77 28.45
CA LYS A 382 1.80 -9.32 29.09
C LYS A 382 1.14 -10.36 29.99
N ARG A 383 1.37 -11.66 29.74
CA ARG A 383 0.73 -12.73 30.51
C ARG A 383 1.12 -12.72 31.98
N ILE A 384 2.31 -12.22 32.32
CA ILE A 384 2.81 -12.08 33.69
C ILE A 384 1.86 -11.24 34.54
N ARG A 385 1.30 -10.17 33.96
CA ARG A 385 0.38 -9.26 34.67
C ARG A 385 -1.08 -9.67 34.55
N ASN A 386 -1.51 -10.08 33.36
CA ASN A 386 -2.89 -10.47 33.11
C ASN A 386 -2.99 -11.43 31.92
N GLU A 387 -2.84 -12.72 32.22
CA GLU A 387 -2.89 -13.81 31.25
C GLU A 387 -4.16 -13.80 30.39
N LYS A 388 -5.32 -13.63 31.01
CA LYS A 388 -6.62 -13.65 30.31
C LYS A 388 -6.73 -12.55 29.26
N ASN A 389 -6.34 -11.32 29.61
CA ASN A 389 -6.40 -10.19 28.68
C ASN A 389 -5.28 -10.25 27.64
N ALA A 390 -4.10 -10.75 28.01
CA ALA A 390 -2.99 -10.98 27.09
C ALA A 390 -3.39 -12.01 26.03
N PHE A 391 -4.01 -13.13 26.43
CA PHE A 391 -4.46 -14.17 25.51
C PHE A 391 -5.55 -13.67 24.56
N LYS A 392 -6.54 -12.91 25.07
CA LYS A 392 -7.56 -12.29 24.22
C LYS A 392 -6.95 -11.37 23.15
N LEU A 393 -5.89 -10.63 23.49
CA LEU A 393 -5.18 -9.76 22.55
C LEU A 393 -4.39 -10.58 21.52
N LEU A 394 -3.69 -11.63 21.96
CA LEU A 394 -3.02 -12.59 21.07
C LEU A 394 -4.01 -13.17 20.06
N ARG A 395 -5.13 -13.72 20.54
CA ARG A 395 -6.19 -14.29 19.69
C ARG A 395 -6.71 -13.27 18.68
N ALA A 396 -7.00 -12.04 19.10
CA ALA A 396 -7.46 -10.99 18.19
C ALA A 396 -6.42 -10.65 17.11
N ARG A 397 -5.12 -10.65 17.44
CA ARG A 397 -4.04 -10.44 16.47
C ARG A 397 -3.88 -11.59 15.50
N ILE A 398 -3.90 -12.83 15.97
CA ILE A 398 -3.83 -14.01 15.10
C ILE A 398 -5.05 -14.04 14.18
N GLU A 399 -6.25 -13.79 14.73
CA GLU A 399 -7.47 -13.72 13.92
C GLU A 399 -7.40 -12.60 12.88
N PHE A 400 -6.84 -11.43 13.21
CA PHE A 400 -6.60 -10.36 12.23
C PHE A 400 -5.64 -10.78 11.11
N LEU A 401 -4.57 -11.53 11.42
CA LEU A 401 -3.61 -12.01 10.41
C LEU A 401 -4.19 -13.10 9.51
N THR A 402 -5.01 -13.99 10.06
CA THR A 402 -5.58 -15.15 9.37
C THR A 402 -6.98 -14.89 8.78
N SER A 403 -7.47 -13.66 8.77
CA SER A 403 -8.80 -13.33 8.25
C SER A 403 -8.78 -12.08 7.39
N ASN A 404 -9.97 -11.72 6.91
CA ASN A 404 -10.24 -10.52 6.15
C ASN A 404 -11.02 -9.52 7.01
N THR A 405 -10.80 -8.24 6.77
CA THR A 405 -11.55 -7.18 7.44
C THR A 405 -11.68 -5.96 6.51
N ARG A 406 -12.28 -4.90 7.01
CA ARG A 406 -12.34 -3.60 6.33
C ARG A 406 -11.76 -2.53 7.23
N LEU A 407 -11.17 -1.51 6.62
CA LEU A 407 -10.83 -0.30 7.34
C LEU A 407 -12.11 0.35 7.88
N ARG A 408 -11.97 1.30 8.81
CA ARG A 408 -13.10 1.94 9.50
C ARG A 408 -13.25 3.41 9.08
N ASN A 409 -14.36 4.01 9.50
CA ASN A 409 -14.73 5.40 9.21
C ASN A 409 -14.73 5.67 7.70
N ASN A 410 -14.05 6.73 7.29
CA ASN A 410 -13.98 7.22 5.91
C ASN A 410 -13.29 6.23 4.94
N LYS A 411 -12.72 5.13 5.44
CA LYS A 411 -12.16 4.03 4.64
C LYS A 411 -12.98 2.74 4.75
N ALA A 412 -14.24 2.80 5.19
CA ALA A 412 -15.12 1.64 5.39
C ALA A 412 -15.26 0.71 4.16
N ASN A 413 -15.04 1.23 2.96
CA ASN A 413 -15.14 0.46 1.71
C ASN A 413 -13.83 -0.24 1.31
N VAL A 414 -12.74 -0.05 2.06
CA VAL A 414 -11.44 -0.65 1.75
C VAL A 414 -11.30 -1.97 2.49
N LEU A 415 -11.29 -3.07 1.72
CA LEU A 415 -11.09 -4.43 2.22
C LEU A 415 -9.60 -4.74 2.34
N ILE A 416 -9.22 -5.43 3.40
CA ILE A 416 -7.84 -5.86 3.69
C ILE A 416 -7.84 -7.26 4.32
N GLY A 417 -6.66 -7.86 4.46
CA GLY A 417 -6.49 -9.16 5.12
C GLY A 417 -5.93 -10.23 4.20
N VAL A 418 -5.95 -11.48 4.65
CA VAL A 418 -5.22 -12.59 4.02
C VAL A 418 -5.58 -12.76 2.53
N TYR A 419 -6.86 -12.70 2.16
CA TYR A 419 -7.32 -12.80 0.78
C TYR A 419 -7.21 -11.47 0.03
N TYR A 420 -7.82 -10.39 0.56
CA TYR A 420 -7.88 -9.11 -0.17
C TYR A 420 -6.51 -8.44 -0.37
N SER A 421 -5.51 -8.78 0.45
CA SER A 421 -4.13 -8.31 0.24
C SER A 421 -3.32 -9.21 -0.69
N ASN A 422 -3.86 -10.40 -1.04
CA ASN A 422 -3.20 -11.40 -1.86
C ASN A 422 -4.15 -12.06 -2.90
N PRO A 423 -4.98 -11.33 -3.67
CA PRO A 423 -6.07 -11.92 -4.46
C PRO A 423 -5.63 -12.83 -5.61
N PHE A 424 -4.35 -12.78 -6.02
CA PHE A 424 -3.80 -13.56 -7.12
C PHE A 424 -3.20 -14.90 -6.70
N ILE A 425 -3.19 -15.26 -5.41
CA ILE A 425 -2.68 -16.58 -5.01
C ILE A 425 -3.58 -17.66 -5.59
N ASN A 426 -2.98 -18.63 -6.28
CA ASN A 426 -3.65 -19.82 -6.81
C ASN A 426 -3.05 -21.14 -6.27
N ASN A 427 -2.11 -21.04 -5.33
CA ASN A 427 -1.43 -22.17 -4.69
C ASN A 427 -1.45 -21.98 -3.17
N SER A 428 -1.88 -22.98 -2.39
CA SER A 428 -1.94 -22.88 -0.93
C SER A 428 -0.62 -23.17 -0.22
N TYR A 429 0.42 -23.58 -0.95
CA TYR A 429 1.74 -23.92 -0.38
C TYR A 429 2.29 -22.84 0.56
N THR A 430 2.29 -21.58 0.13
CA THR A 430 2.80 -20.49 0.97
C THR A 430 1.91 -20.16 2.17
N LEU A 431 0.61 -20.43 2.10
CA LEU A 431 -0.31 -20.33 3.23
C LEU A 431 -0.04 -21.44 4.25
N LYS A 432 0.18 -22.69 3.79
CA LYS A 432 0.57 -23.83 4.63
C LYS A 432 1.90 -23.61 5.37
N ILE A 433 2.86 -22.92 4.74
CA ILE A 433 4.10 -22.49 5.43
C ILE A 433 3.78 -21.57 6.61
N LEU A 434 2.90 -20.58 6.41
CA LEU A 434 2.50 -19.66 7.48
C LEU A 434 1.73 -20.39 8.59
N ASP A 435 0.88 -21.34 8.24
CA ASP A 435 0.16 -22.17 9.20
C ASP A 435 1.08 -23.09 10.00
N SER A 436 2.09 -23.68 9.36
CA SER A 436 3.10 -24.49 10.04
C SER A 436 3.92 -23.64 11.01
N TYR A 437 4.32 -22.44 10.59
CA TYR A 437 5.02 -21.48 11.45
C TYR A 437 4.14 -21.02 12.63
N LEU A 438 2.86 -20.75 12.39
CA LEU A 438 1.90 -20.41 13.42
C LEU A 438 1.67 -21.58 14.40
N LYS A 439 1.57 -22.82 13.89
CA LYS A 439 1.45 -24.04 14.69
C LYS A 439 2.64 -24.24 15.61
N TRP A 440 3.85 -23.98 15.13
CA TRP A 440 5.06 -24.00 15.96
C TRP A 440 4.93 -23.04 17.15
N HIS A 441 4.53 -21.78 16.91
CA HIS A 441 4.31 -20.79 17.98
C HIS A 441 3.17 -21.17 18.93
N LYS A 442 2.08 -21.77 18.44
CA LYS A 442 0.99 -22.28 19.28
C LYS A 442 1.48 -23.37 20.25
N ASN A 443 2.38 -24.25 19.79
CA ASN A 443 2.94 -25.34 20.60
C ASN A 443 3.96 -24.85 21.64
N HIS A 444 4.78 -23.87 21.29
CA HIS A 444 5.88 -23.38 22.15
C HIS A 444 5.53 -22.10 22.92
N GLY A 445 4.33 -21.56 22.72
CA GLY A 445 3.88 -20.32 23.34
C GLY A 445 3.42 -20.44 24.80
N GLY A 446 3.61 -21.59 25.45
CA GLY A 446 3.19 -21.81 26.83
C GLY A 446 1.69 -21.55 27.06
N LEU A 447 0.86 -22.03 26.12
CA LEU A 447 -0.59 -21.91 26.14
C LEU A 447 -1.24 -23.10 26.85
N SER A 448 -2.32 -22.87 27.59
CA SER A 448 -3.16 -23.97 28.09
C SER A 448 -3.87 -24.71 26.95
N ILE A 449 -4.32 -25.95 27.21
CA ILE A 449 -5.07 -26.77 26.23
C ILE A 449 -6.29 -26.00 25.70
N LYS A 450 -7.04 -25.32 26.59
CA LYS A 450 -8.21 -24.52 26.21
C LYS A 450 -7.85 -23.36 25.27
N GLN A 451 -6.72 -22.70 25.50
CA GLN A 451 -6.23 -21.61 24.66
C GLN A 451 -5.76 -22.10 23.30
N LYS A 452 -5.03 -23.22 23.28
CA LYS A 452 -4.57 -23.88 22.07
C LYS A 452 -5.76 -24.25 21.16
N ASN A 453 -6.77 -24.91 21.72
CA ASN A 453 -8.01 -25.25 21.01
C ASN A 453 -8.74 -24.03 20.42
N GLN A 454 -8.63 -22.84 21.06
CA GLN A 454 -9.20 -21.61 20.50
C GLN A 454 -8.37 -21.03 19.34
N LEU A 455 -7.04 -21.14 19.39
CA LEU A 455 -6.16 -20.67 18.32
C LEU A 455 -6.08 -21.66 17.15
N ASP A 456 -6.29 -22.95 17.36
CA ASP A 456 -6.26 -23.97 16.30
C ASP A 456 -7.35 -23.75 15.25
N LYS A 457 -8.46 -23.10 15.63
CA LYS A 457 -9.51 -22.62 14.70
C LYS A 457 -9.05 -21.49 13.76
N LEU A 458 -7.86 -20.93 13.97
CA LEU A 458 -7.30 -19.82 13.19
C LEU A 458 -6.12 -20.34 12.37
N ASN A 459 -6.27 -20.29 11.05
CA ASN A 459 -5.25 -20.66 10.07
C ASN A 459 -5.42 -19.83 8.78
N PHE A 460 -4.32 -19.60 8.08
CA PHE A 460 -4.21 -18.74 6.91
C PHE A 460 -4.88 -19.37 5.69
N GLU A 461 -4.71 -20.68 5.47
CA GLU A 461 -5.31 -21.39 4.34
C GLU A 461 -6.84 -21.29 4.36
N ASN A 462 -7.48 -21.76 5.44
CA ASN A 462 -8.94 -21.67 5.60
C ASN A 462 -9.42 -20.21 5.56
N GLY A 463 -8.67 -19.28 6.16
CA GLY A 463 -9.00 -17.86 6.15
C GLY A 463 -8.98 -17.24 4.75
N TYR A 464 -8.09 -17.71 3.88
CA TYR A 464 -8.01 -17.33 2.49
C TYR A 464 -9.14 -17.95 1.66
N ASP A 465 -9.30 -19.27 1.74
CA ASP A 465 -10.24 -20.04 0.90
C ASP A 465 -11.70 -19.69 1.20
N THR A 466 -12.07 -19.67 2.49
CA THR A 466 -13.44 -19.29 2.91
C THR A 466 -13.66 -17.77 2.89
N LYS A 467 -12.62 -16.99 2.58
CA LYS A 467 -12.60 -15.53 2.69
C LYS A 467 -13.12 -15.05 4.04
N LYS A 468 -12.84 -15.79 5.13
CA LYS A 468 -13.35 -15.52 6.49
C LYS A 468 -13.24 -14.04 6.83
N PHE A 469 -14.36 -13.40 7.13
CA PHE A 469 -14.44 -11.97 7.36
C PHE A 469 -14.77 -11.64 8.82
N VAL A 470 -13.97 -10.77 9.44
CA VAL A 470 -14.10 -10.37 10.85
C VAL A 470 -14.09 -8.85 10.96
N LEU A 471 -15.09 -8.29 11.63
CA LEU A 471 -15.16 -6.85 11.92
C LEU A 471 -14.49 -6.53 13.26
N PHE A 472 -13.40 -5.77 13.21
CA PHE A 472 -12.71 -5.27 14.39
C PHE A 472 -13.20 -3.87 14.75
N PRO A 473 -13.43 -3.57 16.05
CA PRO A 473 -13.69 -2.21 16.50
C PRO A 473 -12.46 -1.32 16.30
N LEU A 474 -12.61 0.00 16.42
CA LEU A 474 -11.47 0.93 16.28
C LEU A 474 -10.55 0.90 17.49
N LYS A 475 -11.15 0.88 18.67
CA LYS A 475 -10.50 0.85 19.98
C LYS A 475 -11.04 -0.33 20.77
N LYS A 476 -10.37 -0.66 21.86
CA LYS A 476 -10.83 -1.64 22.85
C LYS A 476 -12.23 -1.29 23.37
N GLU A 477 -13.16 -2.22 23.24
CA GLU A 477 -14.56 -2.06 23.67
C GLU A 477 -15.02 -3.24 24.53
N LEU A 478 -15.87 -2.97 25.52
CA LEU A 478 -16.53 -3.97 26.35
C LEU A 478 -18.00 -4.08 25.90
N TYR A 479 -18.33 -5.13 25.16
CA TYR A 479 -19.68 -5.32 24.64
C TYR A 479 -20.57 -6.02 25.66
N ARG A 480 -21.61 -5.35 26.17
CA ARG A 480 -22.48 -5.87 27.24
C ARG A 480 -23.80 -6.51 26.75
N ASN A 481 -24.09 -6.64 25.46
CA ASN A 481 -25.46 -7.01 25.06
C ASN A 481 -25.77 -8.51 24.90
N HIS A 482 -24.80 -9.43 24.97
CA HIS A 482 -25.08 -10.84 24.63
C HIS A 482 -25.52 -11.75 25.80
N ASN A 483 -25.47 -11.28 27.05
CA ASN A 483 -25.74 -12.11 28.24
C ASN A 483 -26.68 -11.44 29.25
N SER A 484 -27.60 -10.55 28.86
CA SER A 484 -28.65 -10.15 29.79
C SER A 484 -29.57 -11.34 30.03
N LYS A 485 -29.48 -11.98 31.20
CA LYS A 485 -30.54 -12.88 31.64
C LYS A 485 -31.84 -12.06 31.70
N LYS A 486 -32.95 -12.64 31.26
CA LYS A 486 -34.27 -11.97 31.22
C LYS A 486 -34.68 -11.34 32.56
N ASN A 487 -34.11 -11.81 33.67
CA ASN A 487 -34.39 -11.36 35.04
C ASN A 487 -33.32 -10.41 35.63
N ASP A 488 -32.26 -10.04 34.89
CA ASP A 488 -31.24 -9.07 35.36
C ASP A 488 -31.58 -7.66 34.85
N LEU A 489 -32.61 -7.04 35.46
CA LEU A 489 -33.15 -5.72 35.11
C LEU A 489 -32.10 -4.59 35.15
N VAL A 490 -30.98 -4.80 35.86
CA VAL A 490 -29.93 -3.78 36.08
C VAL A 490 -28.63 -4.13 35.35
N ASN A 491 -28.57 -5.27 34.64
CA ASN A 491 -27.39 -5.77 33.93
C ASN A 491 -26.14 -5.86 34.84
N LYS A 492 -26.33 -6.01 36.17
CA LYS A 492 -25.27 -5.93 37.19
C LYS A 492 -24.28 -7.08 37.10
N SER A 493 -24.70 -8.24 36.59
CA SER A 493 -23.86 -9.44 36.48
C SER A 493 -23.08 -9.55 35.15
N ASN A 494 -23.33 -8.65 34.20
CA ASN A 494 -22.81 -8.75 32.85
C ASN A 494 -21.41 -8.14 32.71
N LYS A 495 -20.40 -9.01 32.83
CA LYS A 495 -18.98 -8.64 32.69
C LYS A 495 -18.61 -8.17 31.28
N GLY A 496 -19.50 -8.32 30.29
CA GLY A 496 -19.28 -7.97 28.89
C GLY A 496 -18.25 -8.84 28.17
N VAL A 497 -18.29 -8.84 26.84
CA VAL A 497 -17.29 -9.46 25.97
C VAL A 497 -16.28 -8.41 25.55
N LEU A 498 -15.07 -8.50 26.11
CA LEU A 498 -13.96 -7.65 25.70
C LEU A 498 -13.56 -7.95 24.25
N ARG A 499 -13.61 -6.93 23.40
CA ARG A 499 -13.09 -6.95 22.01
C ARG A 499 -11.97 -5.94 21.87
N TYR A 500 -10.82 -6.38 21.35
CA TYR A 500 -9.72 -5.50 21.01
C TYR A 500 -9.93 -4.89 19.63
N GLY A 501 -9.61 -3.60 19.49
CA GLY A 501 -9.75 -2.88 18.25
C GLY A 501 -8.47 -2.85 17.42
N LEU A 502 -8.56 -2.27 16.24
CA LEU A 502 -7.45 -2.13 15.30
C LEU A 502 -6.25 -1.38 15.90
N ARG A 503 -6.48 -0.44 16.82
CA ARG A 503 -5.40 0.30 17.49
C ARG A 503 -4.55 -0.64 18.36
N GLU A 504 -5.19 -1.45 19.20
CA GLU A 504 -4.49 -2.38 20.10
C GLU A 504 -3.87 -3.56 19.33
N ILE A 505 -4.59 -4.05 18.31
CA ILE A 505 -4.11 -5.13 17.44
C ILE A 505 -2.80 -4.72 16.74
N ASN A 506 -2.76 -3.53 16.11
CA ASN A 506 -1.63 -3.09 15.31
C ASN A 506 -0.49 -2.42 16.09
N SER A 507 -0.70 -2.08 17.37
CA SER A 507 0.27 -1.38 18.24
C SER A 507 1.72 -1.88 18.21
N ILE A 508 1.93 -3.18 17.96
CA ILE A 508 3.27 -3.80 17.95
C ILE A 508 3.89 -3.89 16.55
N TRP A 509 3.16 -3.51 15.50
CA TRP A 509 3.58 -3.65 14.10
C TRP A 509 3.78 -2.29 13.40
N GLU A 510 3.64 -1.17 14.09
CA GLU A 510 3.78 0.17 13.48
C GLU A 510 5.21 0.47 12.95
N LYS A 511 6.21 -0.32 13.39
CA LYS A 511 7.63 -0.18 13.00
C LYS A 511 8.21 -1.40 12.26
N ILE A 512 7.37 -2.38 11.90
CA ILE A 512 7.75 -3.65 11.23
C ILE A 512 7.22 -3.67 9.80
#